data_AF-B6H7K3-F1
#
_entry.id   AF-B6H7K3-F1
#
_cell.length_a   1.000
_cell.length_b   1.000
_cell.length_c   1.000
_cell.angle_alpha   90.00
_cell.angle_beta   90.00
_cell.angle_gamma   90.00
#
_symmetry.space_group_name_H-M   'P 1'
#
loop_
_entity.id
_entity.type
_entity.pdbx_description
1 polymer ?
#
loop_
_entity_poly.entity_id
_entity_poly.type
_entity_poly.pdbx_seq_one_letter_code
_entity_poly.pdbx_strand_id
1 'polypeptide(L)'
;MPFSSRHERKPSRGRAHRKAGGSMTGDKDIWELDLERSGEINILQRYRLRQHLRRPSHDDSERPFISHRLYFIEEDLREVVQEEISIKEGLDVLEKCGKEKERLDVLNTKYWLLERQWWHYHSCLEDGYELRGFELWRSHPKWYMHRDLIKDCASRQGCCARGCGCCLRRKIDPTRAFGVGHCTFECGCCRRARGFEIPEGDKILLKEKCREEIGKLPTHRIVRVAIWGLVGDSYDNPFDMIDAPPS
;
A
#
# COMPACT_ATOMS: atom_id res chain seq x y z
N MET A 1 -31.61 -51.76 18.80
CA MET A 1 -30.66 -51.79 17.67
C MET A 1 -31.34 -52.50 16.50
N PRO A 2 -31.13 -52.15 15.21
CA PRO A 2 -30.63 -50.90 14.57
C PRO A 2 -31.68 -50.42 13.50
N PHE A 3 -31.59 -49.32 12.74
CA PHE A 3 -30.48 -48.71 12.00
C PHE A 3 -30.64 -47.18 11.93
N SER A 4 -29.52 -46.47 12.17
CA SER A 4 -29.35 -45.04 11.97
C SER A 4 -29.07 -44.75 10.49
N SER A 5 -29.89 -43.93 9.85
CA SER A 5 -29.64 -43.42 8.49
C SER A 5 -28.47 -42.44 8.53
N ARG A 6 -27.31 -42.86 7.99
CA ARG A 6 -26.19 -41.95 7.69
C ARG A 6 -26.61 -41.04 6.54
N HIS A 7 -26.82 -39.76 6.81
CA HIS A 7 -26.82 -38.75 5.77
C HIS A 7 -25.40 -38.66 5.17
N GLU A 8 -25.23 -39.20 3.96
CA GLU A 8 -24.04 -38.96 3.15
C GLU A 8 -23.98 -37.46 2.80
N ARG A 9 -23.11 -36.74 3.51
CA ARG A 9 -22.72 -35.39 3.10
C ARG A 9 -21.98 -35.50 1.77
N LYS A 10 -22.63 -35.05 0.69
CA LYS A 10 -22.01 -34.89 -0.62
C LYS A 10 -20.67 -34.15 -0.46
N PRO A 11 -19.56 -34.64 -1.03
CA PRO A 11 -18.29 -33.93 -0.98
C PRO A 11 -18.50 -32.54 -1.60
N SER A 12 -18.08 -31.48 -0.91
CA SER A 12 -18.08 -30.15 -1.50
C SER A 12 -17.27 -30.19 -2.79
N ARG A 13 -17.76 -29.55 -3.86
CA ARG A 13 -17.09 -29.53 -5.18
C ARG A 13 -15.59 -29.22 -5.08
N GLY A 14 -15.18 -28.37 -4.13
CA GLY A 14 -13.77 -28.06 -3.87
C GLY A 14 -12.89 -29.24 -3.43
N ARG A 15 -13.45 -30.26 -2.76
CA ARG A 15 -12.71 -31.46 -2.35
C ARG A 15 -12.52 -32.45 -3.51
N ALA A 16 -13.42 -32.44 -4.49
CA ALA A 16 -13.32 -33.30 -5.68
C ALA A 16 -12.26 -32.77 -6.67
N HIS A 17 -12.13 -31.46 -6.85
CA HIS A 17 -11.12 -30.87 -7.75
C HIS A 17 -9.68 -31.09 -7.26
N ARG A 18 -9.40 -30.98 -5.96
CA ARG A 18 -8.05 -31.25 -5.40
C ARG A 18 -7.54 -32.68 -5.59
N LYS A 19 -8.43 -33.64 -5.84
CA LYS A 19 -8.05 -35.05 -6.04
C LYS A 19 -7.68 -35.38 -7.49
N ALA A 20 -8.04 -34.53 -8.46
CA ALA A 20 -7.87 -34.81 -9.89
C ALA A 20 -6.78 -33.95 -10.57
N GLY A 21 -6.43 -32.79 -10.00
CA GLY A 21 -5.28 -31.97 -10.41
C GLY A 21 -4.57 -31.49 -9.15
N GLY A 22 -3.26 -31.72 -9.04
CA GLY A 22 -2.49 -31.37 -7.84
C GLY A 22 -2.67 -29.91 -7.43
N SER A 23 -2.46 -29.62 -6.14
CA SER A 23 -2.50 -28.24 -5.63
C SER A 23 -1.46 -27.40 -6.38
N MET A 24 -1.87 -26.27 -6.95
CA MET A 24 -0.96 -25.30 -7.53
C MET A 24 -0.41 -24.38 -6.45
N THR A 25 0.82 -23.88 -6.65
CA THR A 25 1.34 -22.77 -5.84
C THR A 25 0.38 -21.60 -5.94
N GLY A 26 -0.13 -21.17 -4.79
CA GLY A 26 -1.09 -20.07 -4.71
C GLY A 26 -2.50 -20.47 -4.31
N ASP A 27 -2.83 -21.76 -4.41
CA ASP A 27 -4.14 -22.26 -3.98
C ASP A 27 -4.43 -21.92 -2.52
N LYS A 28 -5.65 -21.44 -2.26
CA LYS A 28 -6.14 -21.24 -0.89
C LYS A 28 -6.28 -22.59 -0.20
N ASP A 29 -5.71 -22.69 1.00
CA ASP A 29 -5.98 -23.83 1.86
C ASP A 29 -7.36 -23.71 2.54
N ILE A 30 -7.75 -24.75 3.28
CA ILE A 30 -9.06 -24.78 3.95
C ILE A 30 -9.14 -23.71 5.04
N TRP A 31 -8.04 -23.43 5.73
CA TRP A 31 -7.97 -22.45 6.81
C TRP A 31 -8.18 -21.04 6.29
N GLU A 32 -7.53 -20.67 5.19
CA GLU A 32 -7.74 -19.36 4.56
C GLU A 32 -9.19 -19.18 4.12
N LEU A 33 -9.81 -20.21 3.53
CA LEU A 33 -11.21 -20.16 3.11
C LEU A 33 -12.17 -20.02 4.30
N ASP A 34 -11.89 -20.67 5.42
CA ASP A 34 -12.68 -20.54 6.65
C ASP A 34 -12.58 -19.12 7.24
N LEU A 35 -11.37 -18.54 7.25
CA LEU A 35 -11.14 -17.16 7.71
C LEU A 35 -11.78 -16.12 6.79
N GLU A 36 -11.77 -16.34 5.48
CA GLU A 36 -12.51 -15.48 4.53
C GLU A 36 -14.02 -15.52 4.78
N ARG A 37 -14.56 -16.70 5.11
CA ARG A 37 -15.99 -16.85 5.41
C ARG A 37 -16.39 -16.24 6.75
N SER A 38 -15.51 -16.23 7.74
CA SER A 38 -15.84 -15.65 9.05
C SER A 38 -15.89 -14.12 9.03
N GLY A 39 -15.27 -13.48 8.05
CA GLY A 39 -15.17 -12.01 7.99
C GLY A 39 -14.14 -11.43 8.97
N GLU A 40 -13.35 -12.27 9.64
CA GLU A 40 -12.32 -11.87 10.60
C GLU A 40 -11.06 -11.35 9.86
N ILE A 41 -11.18 -10.16 9.27
CA ILE A 41 -10.17 -9.59 8.35
C ILE A 41 -8.78 -9.49 8.99
N ASN A 42 -8.68 -9.08 10.26
CA ASN A 42 -7.39 -8.98 10.96
C ASN A 42 -6.72 -10.36 11.07
N ILE A 43 -7.48 -11.38 11.50
CA ILE A 43 -6.96 -12.76 11.65
C ILE A 43 -6.56 -13.32 10.28
N LEU A 44 -7.37 -13.08 9.25
CA LEU A 44 -7.08 -13.47 7.87
C LEU A 44 -5.77 -12.83 7.36
N GLN A 45 -5.60 -11.53 7.53
CA GLN A 45 -4.37 -10.84 7.09
C GLN A 45 -3.14 -11.31 7.88
N ARG A 46 -3.27 -11.52 9.20
CA ARG A 46 -2.19 -12.10 10.02
C ARG A 46 -1.83 -13.51 9.57
N TYR A 47 -2.82 -14.32 9.21
CA TYR A 47 -2.62 -15.65 8.64
C TYR A 47 -1.80 -15.54 7.35
N ARG A 48 -2.24 -14.72 6.39
CA ARG A 48 -1.57 -14.52 5.10
C ARG A 48 -0.13 -14.03 5.27
N LEU A 49 0.10 -13.01 6.09
CA LEU A 49 1.44 -12.49 6.38
C LEU A 49 2.33 -13.59 6.98
N ARG A 50 1.83 -14.35 7.95
CA ARG A 50 2.58 -15.44 8.59
C ARG A 50 2.95 -16.53 7.59
N GLN A 51 2.04 -16.90 6.69
CA GLN A 51 2.33 -17.91 5.67
C GLN A 51 3.35 -17.39 4.64
N HIS A 52 3.23 -16.14 4.22
CA HIS A 52 4.22 -15.50 3.34
C HIS A 52 5.63 -15.51 3.97
N LEU A 53 5.75 -15.14 5.25
CA LEU A 53 7.02 -15.13 5.97
C LEU A 53 7.61 -16.52 6.23
N ARG A 54 6.78 -17.57 6.28
CA ARG A 54 7.22 -18.95 6.55
C ARG A 54 7.67 -19.71 5.30
N ARG A 55 7.40 -19.20 4.10
CA ARG A 55 7.80 -19.88 2.86
C ARG A 55 9.32 -19.91 2.76
N PRO A 56 9.97 -21.09 2.76
CA PRO A 56 11.43 -21.19 2.62
C PRO A 56 11.85 -20.50 1.30
N SER A 57 12.95 -19.75 1.34
CA SER A 57 13.54 -19.24 0.11
C SER A 57 14.13 -20.44 -0.65
N HIS A 58 13.80 -20.55 -1.93
CA HIS A 58 14.48 -21.51 -2.80
C HIS A 58 15.84 -21.00 -3.26
N ASP A 59 16.18 -19.75 -2.91
CA ASP A 59 17.42 -19.08 -3.28
C ASP A 59 17.87 -18.18 -2.11
N ASP A 60 19.11 -18.35 -1.64
CA ASP A 60 19.75 -17.56 -0.57
C ASP A 60 20.16 -16.15 -1.05
N SER A 61 19.96 -15.84 -2.34
CA SER A 61 20.12 -14.48 -2.86
C SER A 61 18.90 -13.64 -2.49
N GLU A 62 19.06 -12.85 -1.42
CA GLU A 62 18.27 -11.67 -1.05
C GLU A 62 16.87 -11.61 -1.65
N ARG A 63 15.83 -12.11 -0.97
CA ARG A 63 14.48 -11.60 -1.28
C ARG A 63 14.52 -10.10 -0.96
N PRO A 64 14.51 -9.18 -1.95
CA PRO A 64 14.14 -7.82 -1.61
C PRO A 64 12.68 -7.96 -1.20
N PHE A 65 12.29 -7.56 0.01
CA PHE A 65 10.87 -7.49 0.36
C PHE A 65 10.17 -6.66 -0.72
N ILE A 66 9.45 -7.32 -1.64
CA ILE A 66 8.87 -6.68 -2.82
C ILE A 66 7.88 -5.60 -2.35
N SER A 67 7.20 -5.88 -1.24
CA SER A 67 6.40 -4.93 -0.47
C SER A 67 7.13 -3.63 -0.11
N HIS A 68 8.42 -3.65 0.25
CA HIS A 68 9.19 -2.42 0.49
C HIS A 68 9.40 -1.64 -0.81
N ARG A 69 9.74 -2.34 -1.91
CA ARG A 69 9.94 -1.70 -3.22
C ARG A 69 8.66 -1.05 -3.73
N LEU A 70 7.52 -1.75 -3.61
CA LEU A 70 6.20 -1.18 -3.91
C LEU A 70 5.91 0.05 -3.05
N TYR A 71 6.15 -0.03 -1.74
CA TYR A 71 5.94 1.11 -0.84
C TYR A 71 6.79 2.33 -1.23
N PHE A 72 8.06 2.13 -1.59
CA PHE A 72 8.94 3.22 -2.02
C PHE A 72 8.51 3.83 -3.36
N ILE A 73 8.08 3.01 -4.31
CA ILE A 73 7.59 3.51 -5.60
C ILE A 73 6.28 4.28 -5.43
N GLU A 74 5.38 3.83 -4.56
CA GLU A 74 4.17 4.60 -4.24
C GLU A 74 4.51 5.93 -3.55
N GLU A 75 5.58 5.99 -2.75
CA GLU A 75 6.07 7.26 -2.22
C GLU A 75 6.56 8.20 -3.32
N ASP A 76 7.31 7.68 -4.29
CA ASP A 76 7.79 8.47 -5.44
C ASP A 76 6.64 8.93 -6.35
N LEU A 77 5.65 8.07 -6.60
CA LEU A 77 4.43 8.43 -7.32
C LEU A 77 3.63 9.52 -6.59
N ARG A 78 3.47 9.39 -5.27
CA ARG A 78 2.85 10.43 -4.43
C ARG A 78 3.60 11.75 -4.53
N GLU A 79 4.92 11.72 -4.55
CA GLU A 79 5.76 12.92 -4.63
C GLU A 79 5.54 13.67 -5.95
N VAL A 80 5.59 12.94 -7.07
CA VAL A 80 5.33 13.49 -8.41
C VAL A 80 3.94 14.12 -8.48
N VAL A 81 2.91 13.43 -7.99
CA VAL A 81 1.53 13.91 -8.03
C VAL A 81 1.33 15.13 -7.13
N GLN A 82 1.98 15.17 -5.97
CA GLN A 82 1.89 16.32 -5.06
C GLN A 82 2.58 17.56 -5.63
N GLU A 83 3.70 17.37 -6.33
CA GLU A 83 4.38 18.45 -7.05
C GLU A 83 3.53 18.98 -8.20
N GLU A 84 2.97 18.06 -9.02
CA GLU A 84 2.08 18.39 -10.13
C GLU A 84 0.89 19.23 -9.66
N ILE A 85 0.24 18.82 -8.56
CA ILE A 85 -0.86 19.57 -7.94
C ILE A 85 -0.37 20.94 -7.45
N SER A 86 0.79 21.01 -6.79
CA SER A 86 1.32 22.28 -6.29
C SER A 86 1.64 23.27 -7.41
N ILE A 87 2.12 22.80 -8.57
CA ILE A 87 2.37 23.63 -9.74
C ILE A 87 1.05 24.10 -10.33
N LYS A 88 0.08 23.20 -10.53
CA LYS A 88 -1.24 23.53 -11.09
C LYS A 88 -2.02 24.53 -10.21
N GLU A 89 -2.01 24.35 -8.89
CA GLU A 89 -2.63 25.29 -7.94
C GLU A 89 -1.94 26.68 -7.96
N GLY A 90 -0.64 26.74 -8.26
CA GLY A 90 0.09 28.01 -8.42
C GLY A 90 -0.16 28.69 -9.78
N LEU A 91 -0.37 27.90 -10.83
CA LEU A 91 -0.66 28.35 -12.19
C LEU A 91 -2.05 28.99 -12.35
N ASP A 92 -3.04 28.59 -11.54
CA ASP A 92 -4.34 29.27 -11.51
C ASP A 92 -4.23 30.74 -11.01
N VAL A 93 -3.06 31.15 -10.50
CA VAL A 93 -2.78 32.50 -9.97
C VAL A 93 -1.88 33.34 -10.90
N LEU A 94 -1.11 32.72 -11.82
CA LEU A 94 -0.15 33.40 -12.69
C LEU A 94 -0.15 32.81 -14.10
N GLU A 95 -0.08 33.66 -15.12
CA GLU A 95 -0.04 33.27 -16.54
C GLU A 95 1.07 32.24 -16.80
N LYS A 96 0.73 31.12 -17.46
CA LYS A 96 1.62 29.96 -17.67
C LYS A 96 2.99 30.40 -18.22
N CYS A 97 4.03 30.29 -17.40
CA CYS A 97 5.40 30.45 -17.87
C CYS A 97 5.83 29.16 -18.60
N GLY A 98 6.63 29.27 -19.67
CA GLY A 98 7.15 28.12 -20.41
C GLY A 98 7.90 27.10 -19.51
N LYS A 99 8.53 27.58 -18.44
CA LYS A 99 9.25 26.75 -17.45
C LYS A 99 8.34 25.81 -16.66
N GLU A 100 7.11 26.22 -16.34
CA GLU A 100 6.18 25.39 -15.58
C GLU A 100 5.62 24.26 -16.45
N LYS A 101 5.40 24.54 -17.74
CA LYS A 101 5.03 23.51 -18.71
C LYS A 101 6.12 22.45 -18.86
N GLU A 102 7.38 22.88 -19.03
CA GLU A 102 8.53 21.98 -19.10
C GLU A 102 8.62 21.08 -17.85
N ARG A 103 8.44 21.67 -16.66
CA ARG A 103 8.43 20.92 -15.40
C ARG A 103 7.30 19.89 -15.33
N LEU A 104 6.10 20.23 -15.79
CA LEU A 104 4.98 19.28 -15.87
C LEU A 104 5.27 18.13 -16.86
N ASP A 105 5.94 18.40 -17.98
CA ASP A 105 6.33 17.36 -18.95
C ASP A 105 7.37 16.39 -18.36
N VAL A 106 8.32 16.89 -17.57
CA VAL A 106 9.27 16.07 -16.80
C VAL A 106 8.53 15.20 -15.78
N LEU A 107 7.57 15.76 -15.04
CA LEU A 107 6.77 15.02 -14.07
C LEU A 107 5.91 13.93 -14.73
N ASN A 108 5.33 14.20 -15.90
CA ASN A 108 4.58 13.19 -16.67
C ASN A 108 5.46 12.01 -17.06
N THR A 109 6.69 12.29 -17.54
CA THR A 109 7.67 11.26 -17.90
C THR A 109 8.07 10.44 -16.68
N LYS A 110 8.34 11.10 -15.54
CA LYS A 110 8.69 10.45 -14.28
C LYS A 110 7.55 9.57 -13.75
N TYR A 111 6.31 10.07 -13.79
CA TYR A 111 5.12 9.29 -13.39
C TYR A 111 5.00 8.02 -14.23
N TRP A 112 5.10 8.14 -15.55
CA TRP A 112 4.99 6.98 -16.46
C TRP A 112 6.04 5.91 -16.15
N LEU A 113 7.30 6.30 -15.95
CA LEU A 113 8.38 5.37 -15.59
C LEU A 113 8.11 4.67 -14.25
N LEU A 114 7.69 5.42 -13.23
CA LEU A 114 7.37 4.88 -11.92
C LEU A 114 6.15 3.96 -11.95
N GLU A 115 5.14 4.26 -12.76
CA GLU A 115 3.99 3.40 -12.96
C GLU A 115 4.39 2.06 -13.60
N ARG A 116 5.28 2.08 -14.60
CA ARG A 116 5.85 0.85 -15.17
C ARG A 116 6.58 0.01 -14.12
N GLN A 117 7.34 0.66 -13.24
CA GLN A 117 8.02 -0.04 -12.14
C GLN A 117 7.01 -0.58 -11.12
N TRP A 118 5.98 0.17 -10.78
CA TRP A 118 4.92 -0.28 -9.87
C TRP A 118 4.27 -1.57 -10.41
N TRP A 119 3.88 -1.59 -11.68
CA TRP A 119 3.31 -2.78 -12.30
C TRP A 119 4.28 -3.97 -12.34
N HIS A 120 5.57 -3.71 -12.57
CA HIS A 120 6.60 -4.75 -12.49
C HIS A 120 6.64 -5.38 -11.08
N TYR A 121 6.80 -4.59 -10.03
CA TYR A 121 6.86 -5.13 -8.67
C TYR A 121 5.52 -5.72 -8.20
N HIS A 122 4.40 -5.16 -8.66
CA HIS A 122 3.08 -5.74 -8.41
C HIS A 122 2.97 -7.13 -9.04
N SER A 123 3.46 -7.31 -10.28
CA SER A 123 3.49 -8.63 -10.93
C SER A 123 4.44 -9.62 -10.28
N CYS A 124 5.41 -9.14 -9.50
CA CYS A 124 6.30 -9.97 -8.71
C CYS A 124 5.69 -10.39 -7.36
N LEU A 125 4.57 -9.80 -6.94
CA LEU A 125 3.82 -10.32 -5.79
C LEU A 125 3.39 -11.74 -6.13
N GLU A 126 3.86 -12.71 -5.35
CA GLU A 126 3.59 -14.11 -5.61
C GLU A 126 2.08 -14.36 -5.59
N ASP A 127 1.56 -15.05 -6.63
CA ASP A 127 0.16 -15.49 -6.71
C ASP A 127 -0.17 -16.36 -5.50
N GLY A 128 -0.65 -15.73 -4.42
CA GLY A 128 -0.55 -16.31 -3.09
C GLY A 128 -0.99 -15.34 -1.99
N TYR A 129 -0.42 -15.51 -0.81
CA TYR A 129 -0.85 -14.79 0.39
C TYR A 129 -0.55 -13.29 0.36
N GLU A 130 0.57 -12.88 -0.24
CA GLU A 130 0.97 -11.47 -0.33
C GLU A 130 0.06 -10.70 -1.28
N LEU A 131 -0.11 -11.19 -2.51
CA LEU A 131 -1.01 -10.55 -3.48
C LEU A 131 -2.43 -10.43 -2.94
N ARG A 132 -3.01 -11.52 -2.40
CA ARG A 132 -4.37 -11.47 -1.83
C ARG A 132 -4.48 -10.56 -0.62
N GLY A 133 -3.45 -10.52 0.21
CA GLY A 133 -3.38 -9.61 1.35
C GLY A 133 -3.39 -8.16 0.90
N PHE A 134 -2.53 -7.84 -0.07
CA PHE A 134 -2.44 -6.53 -0.70
C PHE A 134 -3.76 -6.11 -1.35
N GLU A 135 -4.33 -6.94 -2.23
CA GLU A 135 -5.58 -6.65 -2.94
C GLU A 135 -6.76 -6.43 -1.97
N LEU A 136 -6.89 -7.30 -0.95
CA LEU A 136 -7.92 -7.12 0.07
C LEU A 136 -7.75 -5.79 0.78
N TRP A 137 -6.53 -5.45 1.21
CA TRP A 137 -6.27 -4.18 1.89
C TRP A 137 -6.54 -2.97 0.99
N ARG A 138 -6.09 -3.03 -0.27
CA ARG A 138 -6.25 -1.95 -1.25
C ARG A 138 -7.65 -1.85 -1.85
N SER A 139 -8.54 -2.82 -1.58
CA SER A 139 -9.95 -2.74 -1.95
C SER A 139 -10.66 -1.56 -1.27
N HIS A 140 -10.15 -1.07 -0.14
CA HIS A 140 -10.63 0.15 0.48
C HIS A 140 -9.95 1.38 -0.13
N PRO A 141 -10.66 2.27 -0.86
CA PRO A 141 -10.03 3.36 -1.62
C PRO A 141 -9.32 4.40 -0.74
N LYS A 142 -9.70 4.46 0.55
CA LYS A 142 -9.06 5.32 1.57
C LYS A 142 -8.13 4.56 2.51
N TRP A 143 -7.58 3.41 2.09
CA TRP A 143 -6.62 2.61 2.89
C TRP A 143 -5.48 3.47 3.49
N TYR A 144 -5.05 4.50 2.76
CA TYR A 144 -3.99 5.42 3.19
C TYR A 144 -4.38 6.32 4.37
N MET A 145 -5.66 6.35 4.76
CA MET A 145 -6.17 7.06 5.94
C MET A 145 -6.23 6.16 7.17
N HIS A 146 -5.54 5.02 7.15
CA HIS A 146 -5.34 4.20 8.34
C HIS A 146 -4.65 5.01 9.46
N ARG A 147 -5.13 4.89 10.70
CA ARG A 147 -4.71 5.68 11.86
C ARG A 147 -3.19 5.74 12.07
N ASP A 148 -2.49 4.62 11.90
CA ASP A 148 -1.02 4.60 12.00
C ASP A 148 -0.29 5.38 10.90
N LEU A 149 -0.84 5.44 9.68
CA LEU A 149 -0.29 6.25 8.60
C LEU A 149 -0.53 7.75 8.84
N ILE A 150 -1.70 8.09 9.41
CA ILE A 150 -2.01 9.45 9.88
C ILE A 150 -1.02 9.87 10.97
N LYS A 151 -0.78 9.00 11.96
CA LYS A 151 0.19 9.25 13.05
C LYS A 151 1.61 9.45 12.51
N ASP A 152 2.04 8.63 11.55
CA ASP A 152 3.34 8.81 10.89
C ASP A 152 3.47 10.17 10.18
N CYS A 153 2.44 10.54 9.42
CA CYS A 153 2.38 11.85 8.79
C CYS A 153 2.45 12.98 9.82
N ALA A 154 1.74 12.84 10.95
CA ALA A 154 1.76 13.82 12.02
C ALA A 154 3.12 13.91 12.73
N SER A 155 3.80 12.79 13.00
CA SER A 155 5.13 12.79 13.64
C SER A 155 6.21 13.43 12.77
N ARG A 156 6.05 13.39 11.44
CA ARG A 156 6.89 14.12 10.48
C ARG A 156 6.47 15.59 10.29
N GLN A 157 5.65 16.12 11.20
CA GLN A 157 5.11 17.49 11.17
C GLN A 157 4.32 17.81 9.87
N GLY A 158 3.68 16.79 9.29
CA GLY A 158 2.91 16.88 8.06
C GLY A 158 1.53 17.53 8.20
N CYS A 159 0.73 17.49 7.13
CA CYS A 159 -0.65 18.01 7.11
C CYS A 159 -1.52 17.45 8.26
N CYS A 160 -1.29 16.20 8.67
CA CYS A 160 -2.06 15.54 9.72
C CYS A 160 -1.81 16.13 11.12
N ALA A 161 -0.61 16.65 11.40
CA ALA A 161 -0.34 17.35 12.66
C ALA A 161 -1.06 18.71 12.73
N ARG A 162 -1.19 19.40 11.58
CA ARG A 162 -1.82 20.72 11.49
C ARG A 162 -3.34 20.66 11.34
N GLY A 163 -3.93 19.49 11.12
CA GLY A 163 -5.37 19.35 10.92
C GLY A 163 -5.93 20.02 9.66
N CYS A 164 -5.09 20.39 8.68
CA CYS A 164 -5.55 21.12 7.49
C CYS A 164 -6.43 20.27 6.54
N GLY A 165 -6.52 18.95 6.78
CA GLY A 165 -7.35 18.01 6.01
C GLY A 165 -6.88 17.74 4.58
N CYS A 166 -5.71 18.25 4.18
CA CYS A 166 -5.19 18.15 2.82
C CYS A 166 -5.02 16.68 2.38
N CYS A 167 -4.57 15.78 3.27
CA CYS A 167 -4.32 14.39 2.91
C CYS A 167 -5.59 13.62 2.52
N LEU A 168 -6.72 13.92 3.15
CA LEU A 168 -8.00 13.27 2.87
C LEU A 168 -8.70 13.89 1.66
N ARG A 169 -8.69 15.22 1.57
CA ARG A 169 -9.51 15.97 0.61
C ARG A 169 -8.79 16.28 -0.70
N ARG A 170 -7.52 15.86 -0.84
CA ARG A 170 -6.75 16.10 -2.07
C ARG A 170 -7.48 15.44 -3.25
N LYS A 171 -7.80 16.25 -4.27
CA LYS A 171 -8.36 15.74 -5.51
C LYS A 171 -7.23 15.11 -6.32
N ILE A 172 -7.26 13.79 -6.43
CA ILE A 172 -6.32 13.03 -7.26
C ILE A 172 -7.00 12.74 -8.60
N ASP A 173 -6.31 13.05 -9.69
CA ASP A 173 -6.74 12.66 -11.02
C ASP A 173 -6.82 11.12 -11.10
N PRO A 174 -7.89 10.52 -11.64
CA PRO A 174 -7.98 9.06 -11.79
C PRO A 174 -6.81 8.43 -12.57
N THR A 175 -6.19 9.16 -13.51
CA THR A 175 -4.98 8.74 -14.24
C THR A 175 -3.70 8.80 -13.39
N ARG A 176 -3.82 9.30 -12.15
CA ARG A 176 -2.78 9.44 -11.13
C ARG A 176 -3.10 8.65 -9.87
N ALA A 177 -3.90 7.59 -9.98
CA ALA A 177 -4.43 6.82 -8.84
C ALA A 177 -3.36 6.29 -7.87
N PHE A 178 -2.16 5.95 -8.34
CA PHE A 178 -1.08 5.50 -7.45
C PHE A 178 -0.45 6.61 -6.59
N GLY A 179 -0.78 7.88 -6.87
CA GLY A 179 -0.33 9.04 -6.10
C GLY A 179 -1.18 9.37 -4.86
N VAL A 180 -2.11 8.49 -4.44
CA VAL A 180 -2.90 8.69 -3.22
C VAL A 180 -2.04 8.48 -1.95
N GLY A 181 -2.29 9.29 -0.92
CA GLY A 181 -1.70 9.13 0.42
C GLY A 181 -1.25 10.42 1.10
N HIS A 182 -0.49 10.25 2.18
CA HIS A 182 -0.02 11.36 3.01
C HIS A 182 1.07 12.21 2.34
N CYS A 183 1.37 13.37 2.93
CA CYS A 183 2.31 14.33 2.36
C CYS A 183 3.74 13.79 2.26
N THR A 184 4.39 14.11 1.15
CA THR A 184 5.83 14.02 0.92
C THR A 184 6.46 15.42 0.98
N PHE A 185 7.73 15.55 0.59
CA PHE A 185 8.41 16.85 0.48
C PHE A 185 7.72 17.81 -0.49
N GLU A 186 7.02 17.29 -1.50
CA GLU A 186 6.39 18.08 -2.56
C GLU A 186 4.96 18.51 -2.26
N CYS A 187 4.44 18.20 -1.06
CA CYS A 187 3.15 18.71 -0.66
C CYS A 187 3.18 20.25 -0.56
N GLY A 188 2.48 20.95 -1.45
CA GLY A 188 2.41 22.41 -1.45
C GLY A 188 1.97 23.02 -0.11
N CYS A 189 1.02 22.38 0.60
CA CYS A 189 0.63 22.80 1.94
C CYS A 189 1.77 22.70 2.97
N CYS A 190 2.54 21.61 2.93
CA CYS A 190 3.70 21.44 3.82
C CYS A 190 4.86 22.36 3.44
N ARG A 191 5.13 22.58 2.14
CA ARG A 191 6.14 23.52 1.67
C ARG A 191 5.86 24.93 2.17
N ARG A 192 4.62 25.42 2.00
CA ARG A 192 4.19 26.73 2.52
C ARG A 192 4.33 26.84 4.04
N ALA A 193 3.90 25.81 4.77
CA ALA A 193 3.99 25.80 6.24
C ALA A 193 5.45 25.76 6.74
N ARG A 194 6.33 25.07 6.02
CA ARG A 194 7.75 24.94 6.34
C ARG A 194 8.53 26.24 6.03
N GLY A 195 8.13 27.00 5.01
CA GLY A 195 8.65 28.33 4.73
C GLY A 195 10.02 28.39 4.03
N PHE A 196 10.57 27.24 3.61
CA PHE A 196 11.80 27.15 2.83
C PHE A 196 11.72 26.02 1.80
N GLU A 197 12.68 25.92 0.89
CA GLU A 197 12.82 24.77 -0.01
C GLU A 197 13.89 23.82 0.52
N ILE A 198 13.68 22.50 0.36
CA ILE A 198 14.73 21.51 0.65
C ILE A 198 15.51 21.32 -0.64
N PRO A 199 16.86 21.47 -0.62
CA PRO A 199 17.69 21.15 -1.78
C PRO A 199 17.44 19.73 -2.27
N GLU A 200 17.42 19.53 -3.59
CA GLU A 200 17.10 18.21 -4.17
C GLU A 200 18.07 17.10 -3.68
N GLY A 201 19.35 17.42 -3.55
CA GLY A 201 20.36 16.50 -3.00
C GLY A 201 20.04 16.04 -1.56
N ASP A 202 19.53 16.94 -0.71
CA ASP A 202 19.16 16.61 0.67
C ASP A 202 17.92 15.71 0.72
N LYS A 203 16.95 15.90 -0.19
CA LYS A 203 15.79 15.01 -0.32
C LYS A 203 16.23 13.60 -0.70
N ILE A 204 17.11 13.49 -1.70
CA ILE A 204 17.64 12.21 -2.18
C ILE A 204 18.37 11.50 -1.04
N LEU A 205 19.30 12.18 -0.38
CA LEU A 205 20.09 11.62 0.72
C LEU A 205 19.21 11.11 1.87
N LEU A 206 18.22 11.91 2.29
CA LEU A 206 17.32 11.52 3.37
C LEU A 206 16.47 10.30 2.97
N LYS A 207 15.92 10.29 1.74
CA LYS A 207 15.11 9.18 1.23
C LYS A 207 15.93 7.91 1.14
N GLU A 208 17.14 7.97 0.59
CA GLU A 208 18.04 6.82 0.49
C GLU A 208 18.36 6.24 1.86
N LYS A 209 18.73 7.07 2.83
CA LYS A 209 19.01 6.63 4.20
C LYS A 209 17.79 5.94 4.83
N CYS A 210 16.61 6.56 4.75
CA CYS A 210 15.39 5.97 5.29
C CYS A 210 15.02 4.66 4.58
N ARG A 211 15.19 4.58 3.26
CA ARG A 211 14.91 3.38 2.47
C ARG A 211 15.87 2.24 2.80
N GLU A 212 17.13 2.55 3.04
CA GLU A 212 18.13 1.57 3.48
C GLU A 212 17.75 0.99 4.86
N GLU A 213 17.40 1.85 5.81
CA GLU A 213 16.96 1.43 7.16
C GLU A 213 15.68 0.58 7.11
N ILE A 214 14.67 1.01 6.35
CA ILE A 214 13.42 0.26 6.16
C ILE A 214 13.68 -1.05 5.41
N GLY A 215 14.54 -1.02 4.40
CA GLY A 215 14.90 -2.18 3.57
C GLY A 215 15.42 -3.35 4.38
N LYS A 216 16.16 -3.06 5.46
CA LYS A 216 16.73 -4.04 6.41
C LYS A 216 15.70 -4.65 7.36
N LEU A 217 14.46 -4.15 7.38
CA LEU A 217 13.44 -4.54 8.36
C LEU A 217 12.26 -5.25 7.68
N PRO A 218 12.28 -6.61 7.55
CA PRO A 218 11.23 -7.43 6.92
C PRO A 218 9.79 -7.08 7.28
N THR A 219 9.60 -6.59 8.50
CA THR A 219 8.28 -6.27 9.06
C THR A 219 8.26 -4.84 9.61
N HIS A 220 8.87 -3.89 8.89
CA HIS A 220 8.81 -2.48 9.23
C HIS A 220 7.37 -2.03 9.45
N ARG A 221 7.10 -1.36 10.57
CA ARG A 221 5.73 -1.04 11.03
C ARG A 221 4.92 -0.32 9.96
N ILE A 222 5.47 0.72 9.34
CA ILE A 222 4.73 1.53 8.37
C ILE A 222 4.49 0.76 7.07
N VAL A 223 5.45 -0.04 6.61
CA VAL A 223 5.27 -0.85 5.41
C VAL A 223 4.23 -1.94 5.66
N ARG A 224 4.28 -2.59 6.82
CA ARG A 224 3.26 -3.58 7.21
C ARG A 224 1.86 -2.98 7.22
N VAL A 225 1.68 -1.77 7.78
CA VAL A 225 0.37 -1.09 7.73
C VAL A 225 -0.01 -0.72 6.30
N ALA A 226 0.91 -0.17 5.50
CA ALA A 226 0.62 0.28 4.14
C ALA A 226 0.27 -0.87 3.17
N ILE A 227 0.87 -2.04 3.36
CA ILE A 227 0.71 -3.20 2.48
C ILE A 227 -0.35 -4.16 2.99
N TRP A 228 -0.46 -4.37 4.30
CA TRP A 228 -1.31 -5.40 4.90
C TRP A 228 -2.44 -4.85 5.79
N GLY A 229 -2.42 -3.57 6.13
CA GLY A 229 -3.34 -2.99 7.13
C GLY A 229 -3.06 -3.44 8.57
N LEU A 230 -1.94 -4.11 8.85
CA LEU A 230 -1.71 -4.76 10.15
C LEU A 230 -0.89 -3.92 11.13
N VAL A 231 -1.44 -3.77 12.34
CA VAL A 231 -0.78 -3.16 13.50
C VAL A 231 -0.36 -4.27 14.48
N GLY A 232 0.85 -4.16 15.05
CA GLY A 232 1.49 -5.26 15.81
C GLY A 232 0.61 -5.81 16.93
N ASP A 233 0.13 -4.93 17.80
CA ASP A 233 -0.56 -5.30 19.04
C ASP A 233 -2.08 -5.07 19.00
N SER A 234 -2.64 -4.73 17.83
CA SER A 234 -4.10 -4.57 17.65
C SER A 234 -4.70 -5.73 16.87
N TYR A 235 -5.83 -6.22 17.37
CA TYR A 235 -6.68 -7.21 16.72
C TYR A 235 -7.96 -6.59 16.13
N ASP A 236 -8.06 -5.26 16.16
CA ASP A 236 -9.18 -4.54 15.56
C ASP A 236 -9.23 -4.82 14.05
N ASN A 237 -10.43 -4.77 13.47
CA ASN A 237 -10.56 -4.86 12.03
C ASN A 237 -9.77 -3.69 11.39
N PRO A 238 -8.82 -3.97 10.47
CA PRO A 238 -8.00 -2.92 9.88
C PRO A 238 -8.81 -1.85 9.12
N PHE A 239 -10.02 -2.19 8.64
CA PHE A 239 -10.90 -1.21 8.01
C PHE A 239 -11.56 -0.26 9.02
N ASP A 240 -11.81 -0.71 10.25
CA ASP A 240 -12.35 0.14 11.33
C ASP A 240 -11.29 1.13 11.86
N MET A 241 -10.02 0.90 11.51
CA MET A 241 -8.89 1.79 11.83
C MET A 241 -8.66 2.86 10.76
N ILE A 242 -9.49 2.93 9.72
CA ILE A 242 -9.42 3.97 8.69
C ILE A 242 -10.20 5.19 9.18
N ASP A 243 -9.49 6.23 9.57
CA ASP A 243 -10.07 7.48 10.08
C ASP A 243 -10.49 8.38 8.89
N ALA A 244 -11.46 7.91 8.12
CA ALA A 244 -12.08 8.66 7.03
C ALA A 244 -13.60 8.45 7.05
N PRO A 245 -14.42 9.49 6.82
CA PRO A 245 -15.86 9.30 6.74
C PRO A 245 -16.21 8.30 5.63
N PRO A 246 -17.19 7.40 5.85
CA PRO A 246 -17.66 6.48 4.81
C PRO A 246 -18.08 7.27 3.58
N SER A 247 -17.76 6.73 2.40
CA SER A 247 -18.02 7.37 1.12
C SER A 247 -19.47 7.16 0.69
#